data_AF-A0A7Y3V7G2-F1
#
_entry.id   AF-A0A7Y3V7G2-F1
#
_cell.length_a   1.000
_cell.length_b   1.000
_cell.length_c   1.000
_cell.angle_alpha   90.00
_cell.angle_beta   90.00
_cell.angle_gamma   90.00
#
_symmetry.space_group_name_H-M   'P 1'
#
loop_
_entity.id
_entity.type
_entity.pdbx_description
1 polymer ?
#
loop_
_entity_poly.entity_id
_entity_poly.type
_entity_poly.pdbx_seq_one_letter_code
_entity_poly.pdbx_strand_id
1 'polypeptide(L)' 'MEQNLDSNILDKLTKICICKAINRSKIKDAIRNGAKTVEEVNKITGAGSGGCNGTRCKGKIEELLKAYKEGLWK' A
#
# COMPACT_ATOMS: atom_id res chain seq x y z
N MET A 1 5.68 28.63 -4.60
CA MET A 1 4.89 27.77 -3.71
C MET A 1 5.58 26.43 -3.63
N GLU A 2 6.46 26.24 -2.65
CA GLU A 2 7.02 24.93 -2.35
C GLU A 2 6.03 24.20 -1.44
N GLN A 3 5.23 23.31 -2.00
CA GLN A 3 4.38 22.44 -1.22
C GLN A 3 5.27 21.34 -0.62
N ASN A 4 5.83 21.59 0.56
CA ASN A 4 6.35 20.54 1.44
C ASN A 4 5.14 19.75 1.97
N LEU A 5 4.60 18.85 1.14
CA LEU A 5 3.54 17.96 1.55
C LEU A 5 4.15 16.79 2.32
N ASP A 6 3.84 16.70 3.61
CA ASP A 6 4.28 15.60 4.46
C ASP A 6 3.95 14.25 3.82
N SER A 7 4.95 13.38 3.68
CA SER A 7 4.81 12.06 3.07
C SER A 7 3.70 11.23 3.72
N ASN A 8 3.51 11.39 5.03
CA ASN A 8 2.43 10.76 5.80
C ASN A 8 1.03 11.23 5.37
N ILE A 9 0.86 12.51 5.04
CA ILE A 9 -0.41 13.05 4.53
C ILE A 9 -0.67 12.45 3.14
N LEU A 10 0.35 12.43 2.27
CA LEU A 10 0.23 11.85 0.93
C LEU A 10 -0.14 10.36 0.98
N ASP A 11 0.42 9.59 1.92
CA ASP A 11 0.12 8.17 2.09
C ASP A 11 -1.33 7.92 2.52
N LYS A 12 -1.93 8.83 3.30
CA LYS A 12 -3.34 8.75 3.72
C LYS A 12 -4.31 9.08 2.57
N LEU A 13 -3.93 10.00 1.69
CA LEU A 13 -4.73 10.42 0.54
C LEU A 13 -4.62 9.45 -0.64
N THR A 14 -3.42 8.90 -0.88
CA THR A 14 -3.16 8.05 -2.04
C THR A 14 -3.85 6.69 -1.91
N LYS A 15 -4.75 6.36 -2.85
CA LYS A 15 -5.40 5.05 -2.90
C LYS A 15 -4.57 4.03 -3.69
N ILE A 16 -4.26 2.91 -3.03
CA ILE A 16 -3.58 1.77 -3.66
C ILE A 16 -4.60 0.79 -4.22
N CYS A 17 -5.58 0.37 -3.40
CA CYS A 17 -6.72 -0.40 -3.88
C CYS A 17 -7.90 0.53 -4.17
N ILE A 18 -8.10 0.85 -5.45
CA ILE A 18 -9.11 1.83 -5.88
C ILE A 18 -10.53 1.30 -5.62
N CYS A 19 -10.82 0.04 -5.95
CA CYS A 19 -12.16 -0.53 -5.80
C CYS A 19 -12.59 -0.74 -4.33
N LYS A 20 -11.64 -0.84 -3.40
CA LYS A 20 -11.88 -0.99 -1.96
C LYS A 20 -11.55 0.30 -1.18
N ALA A 21 -11.17 1.37 -1.87
CA ALA A 21 -10.74 2.64 -1.30
C ALA A 21 -9.62 2.54 -0.22
N ILE A 22 -8.74 1.55 -0.33
CA ILE A 22 -7.64 1.32 0.62
C ILE A 22 -6.47 2.24 0.27
N ASN A 23 -6.03 3.03 1.24
CA ASN A 23 -4.94 3.98 1.07
C ASN A 23 -3.56 3.34 1.26
N ARG A 24 -2.52 4.06 0.83
CA ARG A 24 -1.13 3.65 0.92
C ARG A 24 -0.67 3.50 2.38
N SER A 25 -1.12 4.38 3.28
CA SER A 25 -0.83 4.27 4.72
C SER A 25 -1.18 2.88 5.26
N LYS A 26 -2.42 2.40 5.02
CA LYS A 26 -2.87 1.09 5.50
C LYS A 26 -2.03 -0.07 4.94
N ILE A 27 -1.61 0.01 3.68
CA ILE A 27 -0.72 -0.98 3.06
C ILE A 27 0.65 -0.94 3.72
N LYS A 28 1.22 0.26 3.91
CA LYS A 28 2.52 0.43 4.57
C LYS A 28 2.50 -0.09 6.02
N ASP A 29 1.42 0.15 6.75
CA ASP A 29 1.25 -0.32 8.12
C ASP A 29 1.20 -1.86 8.17
N ALA A 30 0.54 -2.52 7.21
CA ALA A 30 0.57 -3.98 7.09
C ALA A 30 1.99 -4.52 6.86
N ILE A 31 2.78 -3.85 6.02
CA ILE A 31 4.17 -4.22 5.75
C ILE A 31 5.06 -4.01 6.99
N ARG A 32 4.91 -2.89 7.71
CA ARG A 32 5.60 -2.64 8.99
C ARG A 32 5.28 -3.71 10.04
N ASN A 33 4.03 -4.16 10.06
CA ASN A 33 3.56 -5.23 10.94
C ASN A 33 4.02 -6.64 10.50
N GLY A 34 4.87 -6.73 9.47
CA GLY A 34 5.56 -7.96 9.10
C GLY A 34 5.03 -8.66 7.85
N ALA A 35 4.08 -8.09 7.11
CA ALA A 35 3.66 -8.65 5.83
C ALA A 35 4.79 -8.59 4.80
N LYS A 36 5.10 -9.71 4.16
CA LYS A 36 6.18 -9.90 3.18
C LYS A 36 5.68 -10.26 1.79
N THR A 37 4.42 -10.68 1.65
CA THR A 37 3.80 -11.02 0.36
C THR A 37 2.55 -10.19 0.08
N VAL A 38 2.15 -10.13 -1.19
CA VAL A 38 0.90 -9.46 -1.60
C VAL A 38 -0.31 -10.12 -0.93
N GLU A 39 -0.29 -11.44 -0.79
CA GLU A 39 -1.34 -12.23 -0.17
C GLU A 39 -1.49 -11.88 1.32
N GLU A 40 -0.38 -11.75 2.04
CA GLU A 40 -0.38 -11.33 3.45
C GLU A 40 -0.91 -9.90 3.61
N VAL A 41 -0.43 -8.98 2.76
CA VAL A 41 -0.95 -7.61 2.73
C VAL A 41 -2.46 -7.61 2.46
N ASN A 42 -2.91 -8.33 1.45
CA ASN A 42 -4.32 -8.45 1.09
C ASN A 42 -5.16 -8.99 2.26
N LYS A 43 -4.67 -10.02 2.95
CA LYS A 43 -5.33 -10.62 4.12
C LYS A 43 -5.48 -9.62 5.27
N ILE A 44 -4.46 -8.79 5.52
CA ILE A 44 -4.49 -7.79 6.59
C ILE A 44 -5.35 -6.59 6.22
N THR A 45 -5.23 -6.08 4.99
CA THR A 45 -5.85 -4.80 4.63
C THR A 45 -7.23 -4.92 3.99
N GLY A 46 -7.57 -6.12 3.48
CA GLY A 46 -8.72 -6.36 2.62
C GLY A 46 -8.52 -5.87 1.17
N ALA A 47 -7.27 -5.65 0.75
CA ALA A 47 -6.95 -5.34 -0.63
C ALA A 47 -7.03 -6.62 -1.48
N GLY A 48 -7.18 -6.48 -2.79
CA GLY A 48 -7.26 -7.63 -3.69
C GLY A 48 -8.60 -8.39 -3.67
N SER A 49 -9.44 -8.22 -2.66
CA SER A 49 -10.70 -8.97 -2.50
C SER A 49 -11.95 -8.23 -3.02
N GLY A 50 -11.78 -7.17 -3.82
CA GLY A 50 -12.88 -6.45 -4.46
C GLY A 50 -13.19 -7.00 -5.86
N GLY A 51 -14.19 -6.44 -6.55
CA GLY A 51 -14.62 -6.94 -7.87
C GLY A 51 -13.58 -6.89 -9.01
N CYS A 52 -12.41 -6.28 -8.78
CA CYS A 52 -11.28 -6.35 -9.71
C CYS A 52 -10.26 -7.46 -9.37
N ASN A 53 -10.49 -8.25 -8.33
CA ASN A 53 -9.66 -9.38 -7.90
C ASN A 53 -8.15 -9.06 -7.79
N GLY A 54 -7.81 -7.84 -7.36
CA GLY A 54 -6.44 -7.41 -7.13
C GLY A 54 -5.65 -6.97 -8.36
N THR A 55 -6.20 -7.12 -9.57
CA THR A 55 -5.53 -6.75 -10.83
C THR A 55 -5.03 -5.29 -10.85
N ARG A 56 -5.72 -4.37 -10.16
CA ARG A 56 -5.37 -2.93 -10.15
C ARG A 56 -4.39 -2.51 -9.06
N CYS A 57 -4.23 -3.30 -7.99
CA CYS A 57 -3.42 -2.92 -6.84
C CYS A 57 -2.21 -3.81 -6.61
N LYS A 58 -2.18 -5.02 -7.19
CA LYS A 58 -1.11 -6.00 -7.00
C LYS A 58 0.28 -5.40 -7.26
N GLY A 59 0.53 -4.85 -8.45
CA GLY A 59 1.85 -4.29 -8.80
C GLY A 59 2.30 -3.16 -7.84
N LYS A 60 1.37 -2.27 -7.45
CA LYS A 60 1.67 -1.21 -6.47
C LYS A 60 2.04 -1.75 -5.09
N ILE A 61 1.42 -2.86 -4.66
CA ILE A 61 1.74 -3.52 -3.40
C ILE A 61 3.12 -4.20 -3.49
N GLU A 62 3.43 -4.85 -4.61
CA GLU A 62 4.74 -5.46 -4.87
C GLU A 62 5.86 -4.41 -4.85
N GLU A 63 5.65 -3.25 -5.48
CA GLU A 63 6.58 -2.12 -5.43
C GLU A 63 6.82 -1.63 -4.00
N LEU A 64 5.76 -1.49 -3.19
CA LEU A 64 5.89 -1.06 -1.79
C LEU A 64 6.66 -2.08 -0.94
N LEU A 65 6.37 -3.37 -1.12
CA LEU A 65 7.09 -4.47 -0.45
C LEU A 65 8.58 -4.47 -0.83
N LYS A 66 8.89 -4.34 -2.12
CA LYS A 66 10.26 -4.26 -2.62
C LYS A 66 10.99 -3.05 -2.05
N ALA A 67 10.38 -1.87 -2.11
CA ALA A 67 10.96 -0.64 -1.60
C ALA A 67 11.20 -0.70 -0.08
N TYR A 68 10.33 -1.36 0.68
CA TYR A 68 10.55 -1.59 2.12
C TYR A 68 11.72 -2.54 2.40
N LYS A 69 11.82 -3.62 1.61
CA LYS A 69 12.93 -4.59 1.68
C LYS A 69 14.28 -3.94 1.36
N GLU A 70 14.29 -3.01 0.40
CA GLU A 70 15.47 -2.24 0.00
C GLU A 70 15.77 -1.06 0.95
N GLY A 71 14.92 -0.82 1.96
CA GLY A 71 15.11 0.25 2.94
C GLY A 71 14.82 1.65 2.42
N LEU A 72 14.18 1.80 1.26
CA LEU A 72 13.84 3.09 0.66
C LEU A 72 12.80 3.88 1.47
N TRP A 73 12.00 3.17 2.27
CA TRP A 73 11.09 3.76 3.24
C TRP A 73 10.90 2.79 4.41
N LYS A 74 10.62 3.32 5.60
CA LYS A 74 10.34 2.54 6.81
C LYS A 74 9.08 3.04 7.51
#